data_AF-A0A920SQV7-F1
#
_entry.id   AF-A0A920SQV7-F1
#
_cell.length_a   1.000
_cell.length_b   1.000
_cell.length_c   1.000
_cell.angle_alpha   90.00
_cell.angle_beta   90.00
_cell.angle_gamma   90.00
#
_symmetry.space_group_name_H-M   'P 1'
#
loop_
_entity.id
_entity.type
_entity.pdbx_description
1 polymer ?
#
loop_
_entity_poly.entity_id
_entity_poly.type
_entity_poly.pdbx_seq_one_letter_code
_entity_poly.pdbx_strand_id
1 'polypeptide(L)'
;MITEALVLSAMIFVLGTFGVLVRRNAIIMFLCIELQLNAVNLAFIAFSRLMGIDGQVFVFFVMTWRLQRLQLVWQSSSRSFATMRRLMGTLQTPEVVGPMYNVLGLVA
;
A
#
# COMPACT_ATOMS: atom_id res chain seq x y z
N MET A 1 -4.30 -28.65 0.69
CA MET A 1 -3.53 -27.40 0.96
C MET A 1 -3.30 -26.55 -0.28
N ILE A 2 -3.02 -27.13 -1.47
CA ILE A 2 -2.76 -26.34 -2.70
C ILE A 2 -4.07 -25.82 -3.32
N THR A 3 -5.15 -26.61 -3.24
CA THR A 3 -6.49 -26.24 -3.69
C THR A 3 -6.99 -24.95 -3.04
N GLU A 4 -6.75 -24.74 -1.75
CA GLU A 4 -7.20 -23.52 -1.06
C GLU A 4 -6.49 -22.25 -1.55
N ALA A 5 -5.19 -22.33 -1.83
CA ALA A 5 -4.45 -21.21 -2.40
C ALA A 5 -4.90 -20.89 -3.85
N LEU A 6 -5.30 -21.91 -4.62
CA LEU A 6 -5.91 -21.72 -5.94
C LEU A 6 -7.29 -21.07 -5.84
N VAL A 7 -8.14 -21.52 -4.91
CA VAL A 7 -9.48 -20.95 -4.72
C VAL A 7 -9.40 -19.50 -4.25
N LEU A 8 -8.51 -19.20 -3.29
CA LEU A 8 -8.30 -17.83 -2.80
C LEU A 8 -7.76 -16.91 -3.90
N SER A 9 -6.76 -17.35 -4.68
CA SER A 9 -6.24 -16.55 -5.80
C SER A 9 -7.30 -16.30 -6.88
N ALA A 10 -8.12 -17.31 -7.22
CA ALA A 10 -9.23 -17.15 -8.15
C ALA A 10 -10.29 -16.15 -7.65
N MET A 11 -10.68 -16.21 -6.37
CA MET A 11 -11.65 -15.27 -5.79
C MET A 11 -11.13 -13.83 -5.82
N ILE A 12 -9.88 -13.59 -5.40
CA ILE A 12 -9.29 -12.25 -5.40
C ILE A 12 -9.14 -11.72 -6.84
N PHE A 13 -8.82 -12.59 -7.80
CA PHE A 13 -8.71 -12.23 -9.21
C PHE A 13 -10.07 -11.74 -9.77
N VAL A 14 -11.15 -12.49 -9.55
CA VAL A 14 -12.50 -12.13 -10.01
C VAL A 14 -12.98 -10.82 -9.37
N LEU A 15 -12.75 -10.63 -8.07
CA LEU A 15 -13.06 -9.37 -7.38
C LEU A 15 -12.27 -8.19 -7.97
N GLY A 16 -11.00 -8.42 -8.33
CA GLY A 16 -10.16 -7.44 -9.00
C GLY A 16 -10.66 -7.09 -10.41
N THR A 17 -11.04 -8.08 -11.22
CA THR A 17 -11.61 -7.87 -12.56
C THR A 17 -12.94 -7.12 -12.50
N PHE A 18 -13.82 -7.47 -11.55
CA PHE A 18 -15.05 -6.73 -11.32
C PHE A 18 -14.79 -5.26 -10.96
N GLY A 19 -13.78 -5.00 -10.13
CA GLY A 19 -13.35 -3.63 -9.78
C GLY A 19 -12.82 -2.80 -10.96
N VAL A 20 -12.15 -3.44 -11.92
CA VAL A 20 -11.66 -2.80 -13.16
C VAL A 20 -12.82 -2.37 -14.07
N LEU A 21 -13.84 -3.22 -14.24
CA LEU A 21 -14.95 -2.98 -15.15
C LEU A 21 -15.91 -1.88 -14.67
N VAL A 22 -16.08 -1.73 -13.35
CA VAL A 22 -17.07 -0.82 -12.76
C VAL A 22 -16.57 0.63 -12.64
N ARG A 23 -15.26 0.88 -12.66
CA ARG A 23 -14.69 2.18 -12.25
C ARG A 23 -14.15 2.98 -13.44
N ARG A 24 -14.66 4.21 -13.64
CA ARG A 24 -14.19 5.18 -14.65
C ARG A 24 -12.91 5.93 -14.25
N ASN A 25 -12.50 5.88 -12.98
CA ASN A 25 -11.32 6.61 -12.53
C ASN A 25 -10.06 5.78 -12.77
N ALA A 26 -9.14 6.29 -13.60
CA ALA A 26 -7.93 5.59 -14.01
C ALA A 26 -7.07 5.15 -12.82
N ILE A 27 -7.04 5.91 -11.73
CA ILE A 27 -6.29 5.57 -10.50
C ILE A 27 -6.83 4.28 -9.87
N ILE A 28 -8.15 4.12 -9.80
CA ILE A 28 -8.81 2.97 -9.17
C ILE A 28 -8.64 1.72 -10.04
N MET A 29 -8.80 1.87 -11.36
CA MET A 29 -8.55 0.79 -12.32
C MET A 29 -7.15 0.21 -12.14
N PHE A 30 -6.18 1.10 -11.98
CA PHE A 30 -4.80 0.75 -11.78
C PHE A 30 -4.49 0.13 -10.40
N LEU A 31 -5.26 0.45 -9.35
CA LEU A 31 -5.18 -0.24 -8.05
C LEU A 31 -5.76 -1.66 -8.12
N CYS A 32 -6.86 -1.86 -8.86
CA CYS A 32 -7.45 -3.18 -9.07
C CYS A 32 -6.53 -4.09 -9.90
N ILE A 33 -5.79 -3.54 -10.88
CA ILE A 33 -4.77 -4.29 -11.62
C ILE A 33 -3.62 -4.71 -10.69
N GLU A 34 -3.14 -3.81 -9.83
CA GLU A 34 -2.16 -4.16 -8.81
C GLU A 34 -2.68 -5.33 -7.96
N LEU A 35 -3.92 -5.27 -7.47
CA LEU A 35 -4.53 -6.35 -6.67
C LEU A 35 -4.58 -7.69 -7.43
N GLN A 36 -4.94 -7.69 -8.71
CA GLN A 36 -4.95 -8.89 -9.56
C GLN A 36 -3.55 -9.49 -9.73
N LEU A 37 -2.51 -8.65 -9.88
CA LEU A 37 -1.13 -9.11 -9.95
C LEU A 37 -0.68 -9.83 -8.66
N ASN A 38 -1.21 -9.45 -7.49
CA ASN A 38 -0.93 -10.16 -6.24
C ASN A 38 -1.63 -11.52 -6.18
N ALA A 39 -2.87 -11.60 -6.67
CA ALA A 39 -3.61 -12.85 -6.75
C ALA A 39 -2.90 -13.86 -7.67
N VAL A 40 -2.42 -13.39 -8.83
CA VAL A 40 -1.64 -14.20 -9.78
C VAL A 40 -0.33 -14.69 -9.18
N ASN A 41 0.38 -13.87 -8.40
CA ASN A 41 1.55 -14.32 -7.65
C ASN A 41 1.22 -15.42 -6.64
N LEU A 42 0.08 -15.32 -5.95
CA LEU A 42 -0.37 -16.35 -5.02
C LEU A 42 -0.70 -17.67 -5.74
N ALA A 43 -1.28 -17.60 -6.95
CA ALA A 43 -1.48 -18.76 -7.81
C ALA A 43 -0.14 -19.39 -8.22
N PHE A 44 0.84 -18.58 -8.65
CA PHE A 44 2.17 -19.07 -9.01
C PHE A 44 2.93 -19.69 -7.84
N ILE A 45 2.80 -19.16 -6.61
CA ILE A 45 3.36 -19.78 -5.40
C ILE A 45 2.71 -21.13 -5.13
N ALA A 46 1.39 -21.26 -5.34
CA ALA A 46 0.67 -22.51 -5.20
C ALA A 46 1.10 -23.55 -6.24
N PHE A 47 1.34 -23.14 -7.49
CA PHE A 47 1.87 -23.99 -8.56
C PHE A 47 3.36 -24.31 -8.40
N SER A 48 4.17 -23.41 -7.85
CA SER A 48 5.59 -23.64 -7.54
C SER A 48 5.78 -24.79 -6.55
N ARG A 49 4.81 -25.02 -5.66
CA ARG A 49 4.78 -26.19 -4.77
C ARG A 49 4.56 -27.53 -5.51
N LEU A 50 4.03 -27.50 -6.74
CA LEU A 50 3.82 -28.67 -7.59
C LEU A 50 4.94 -28.87 -8.63
N MET A 51 5.50 -27.79 -9.19
CA MET A 51 6.43 -27.84 -10.34
C MET A 51 7.84 -27.28 -10.08
N GLY A 52 8.13 -26.67 -8.92
CA GLY A 52 9.47 -26.16 -8.58
C GLY A 52 9.68 -24.64 -8.81
N ILE A 53 10.96 -24.24 -8.96
CA ILE A 53 11.50 -22.87 -8.83
C ILE A 53 10.95 -21.87 -9.88
N ASP A 54 10.38 -22.33 -10.98
CA ASP A 54 9.90 -21.47 -12.08
C ASP A 54 8.78 -20.51 -11.66
N GLY A 55 7.90 -20.94 -10.75
CA GLY A 55 6.85 -20.07 -10.20
C GLY A 55 7.40 -18.95 -9.32
N GLN A 56 8.55 -19.13 -8.67
CA GLN A 56 9.20 -18.07 -7.88
C GLN A 56 9.78 -16.96 -8.75
N VAL A 57 10.37 -17.29 -9.90
CA VAL A 57 10.98 -16.29 -10.80
C VAL A 57 9.92 -15.30 -11.32
N PHE A 58 8.73 -15.79 -11.66
CA PHE A 58 7.62 -14.95 -12.12
C PHE A 58 7.11 -14.00 -11.01
N VAL A 59 7.08 -14.48 -9.76
CA VAL A 59 6.68 -13.66 -8.60
C VAL A 59 7.65 -12.51 -8.34
N PHE A 60 8.96 -12.75 -8.47
CA PHE A 60 9.98 -11.70 -8.37
C PHE A 60 9.84 -10.64 -9.45
N PHE A 61 9.53 -11.05 -10.69
CA PHE A 61 9.31 -10.14 -11.80
C PHE A 61 8.07 -9.26 -11.57
N VAL A 62 6.95 -9.86 -11.16
CA VAL A 62 5.70 -9.13 -10.84
C VAL A 62 5.88 -8.21 -9.63
N MET A 63 6.62 -8.63 -8.59
CA MET A 63 6.91 -7.79 -7.43
C MET A 63 7.69 -6.52 -7.82
N THR A 64 8.68 -6.66 -8.71
CA THR A 64 9.48 -5.52 -9.19
C THR A 64 8.63 -4.55 -10.02
N TRP A 65 7.75 -5.07 -10.88
CA TRP A 65 6.80 -4.26 -11.65
C TRP A 65 5.79 -3.52 -10.78
N ARG A 66 5.21 -4.22 -9.78
CA ARG A 66 4.33 -3.65 -8.74
C ARG A 66 5.00 -2.50 -7.98
N LEU A 67 6.26 -2.71 -7.56
CA LEU A 67 7.00 -1.76 -6.71
C LEU A 67 7.14 -0.39 -7.41
N GLN A 68 7.46 -0.40 -8.71
CA GLN A 68 7.62 0.81 -9.52
C GLN A 68 6.39 1.72 -9.47
N ARG A 69 5.21 1.13 -9.31
CA ARG A 69 3.92 1.81 -9.44
C ARG A 69 3.30 2.17 -8.09
N LEU A 70 3.46 1.32 -7.09
CA LEU A 70 3.10 1.62 -5.70
C LEU A 70 3.97 2.72 -5.10
N GLN A 71 5.24 2.88 -5.51
CA GLN A 71 6.09 3.98 -5.04
C GLN A 71 5.57 5.37 -5.43
N LEU A 72 4.92 5.50 -6.58
CA LEU A 72 4.32 6.77 -7.03
C LEU A 72 3.03 7.10 -6.27
N VAL A 73 2.21 6.09 -5.96
CA VAL A 73 1.00 6.25 -5.14
C VAL A 73 1.35 6.50 -3.67
N TRP A 74 2.38 5.81 -3.17
CA TRP A 74 2.92 6.04 -1.84
C TRP A 74 3.53 7.45 -1.75
N GLN A 75 4.22 7.95 -2.78
CA GLN A 75 4.66 9.35 -2.82
C GLN A 75 3.50 10.36 -2.89
N SER A 76 2.42 10.06 -3.61
CA SER A 76 1.22 10.90 -3.64
C SER A 76 0.57 11.01 -2.26
N SER A 77 0.51 9.91 -1.50
CA SER A 77 0.02 9.90 -0.11
C SER A 77 1.02 10.48 0.89
N SER A 78 2.33 10.29 0.66
CA SER A 78 3.40 10.79 1.52
C SER A 78 3.68 12.27 1.34
N ARG A 79 3.35 12.90 0.21
CA ARG A 79 3.41 14.36 0.06
C ARG A 79 2.45 15.06 1.03
N SER A 80 1.24 14.52 1.21
CA SER A 80 0.29 15.02 2.22
C SER A 80 0.76 14.74 3.65
N PHE A 81 1.37 13.57 3.89
CA PHE A 81 1.89 13.21 5.22
C PHE A 81 3.17 13.96 5.59
N ALA A 82 4.01 14.31 4.62
CA ALA A 82 5.22 15.10 4.83
C ALA A 82 4.90 16.56 5.18
N THR A 83 3.85 17.14 4.58
CA THR A 83 3.34 18.46 4.97
C THR A 83 2.70 18.42 6.36
N MET A 84 1.92 17.38 6.67
CA MET A 84 1.36 17.17 8.01
C MET A 84 2.45 17.04 9.09
N ARG A 85 3.53 16.31 8.78
CA ARG A 85 4.67 16.14 9.69
C ARG A 85 5.47 17.44 9.87
N ARG A 86 5.53 18.29 8.84
CA ARG A 86 6.11 19.65 8.93
C ARG A 86 5.25 20.57 9.80
N LEU A 87 3.92 20.46 9.73
CA LEU A 87 2.99 21.26 10.55
C LEU A 87 2.90 20.79 12.02
N MET A 88 3.08 19.49 12.27
CA MET A 88 3.18 18.97 13.64
C MET A 88 4.49 19.42 14.32
N GLY A 89 5.58 19.54 13.58
CA GLY A 89 6.85 20.07 14.11
C GLY A 89 6.81 21.56 14.49
N THR A 90 5.88 22.34 13.92
CA THR A 90 5.72 23.77 14.22
C THR A 90 4.81 24.07 15.42
N LEU A 91 4.13 23.06 16.01
CA LEU A 91 3.32 23.20 17.24
C LEU A 91 4.12 22.96 18.52
N GLN A 92 5.39 22.58 18.39
CA GLN A 92 6.37 22.52 19.49
C GLN A 92 7.29 23.75 19.47
N THR A 93 6.82 24.89 18.96
CA THR A 93 7.49 26.16 19.20
C THR A 93 7.15 26.65 20.62
N PRO A 94 8.15 26.94 21.47
CA PRO A 94 7.92 27.40 22.86
C PRO A 94 7.24 28.78 22.95
N GLU A 95 6.90 29.42 21.84
CA GLU A 95 6.34 30.77 21.77
C GLU A 95 4.90 30.87 22.31
N VAL A 96 4.12 29.77 22.26
CA VAL A 96 2.72 29.76 22.74
C VAL A 96 2.58 29.26 24.18
N VAL A 97 3.51 28.41 24.63
CA VAL A 97 3.52 27.85 26.00
C VAL A 97 4.16 28.84 26.98
N GLY A 98 4.97 29.78 26.46
CA GLY A 98 5.69 30.71 27.30
C GLY A 98 4.88 31.77 28.03
N PRO A 99 3.92 32.42 27.37
CA PRO A 99 3.00 33.28 28.10
C PRO A 99 2.17 32.51 29.15
N MET A 100 1.89 31.22 28.94
CA MET A 100 1.14 30.39 29.90
C MET A 100 1.95 30.07 31.16
N TYR A 101 3.24 29.76 31.06
CA TYR A 101 4.07 29.53 32.26
C TYR A 101 4.23 30.80 33.12
N ASN A 102 4.21 32.00 32.51
CA ASN A 102 4.45 33.26 33.21
C ASN A 102 3.17 33.83 33.85
N VAL A 103 2.00 33.49 33.29
CA VAL A 103 0.69 33.87 33.83
C VAL A 103 0.22 32.91 34.95
N LEU A 104 0.66 31.65 34.94
CA LEU A 104 0.30 30.67 35.99
C LEU A 104 1.28 30.59 37.18
N GLY A 105 2.43 31.27 37.16
CA GLY A 105 3.31 31.42 38.33
C GLY A 105 3.66 30.10 39.04
N LEU A 106 3.91 29.01 38.29
CA LEU A 106 4.09 27.67 38.87
C LEU A 106 5.32 26.93 38.34
N VAL A 107 6.46 27.62 38.20
CA VAL A 107 7.77 26.96 38.29
C VAL A 107 8.71 27.88 39.06
N ALA A 108 8.96 27.48 40.30
CA ALA A 108 9.99 27.98 41.20
C ALA A 108 11.40 27.56 40.75
#